data_AF-A0A256FDM5-F1
#
_entry.id   AF-A0A256FDM5-F1
#
_cell.length_a   1.000
_cell.length_b   1.000
_cell.length_c   1.000
_cell.angle_alpha   90.00
_cell.angle_beta   90.00
_cell.angle_gamma   90.00
#
_symmetry.space_group_name_H-M   'P 1'
#
loop_
_entity.id
_entity.type
_entity.pdbx_description
1 polymer ?
#
loop_
_entity_poly.entity_id
_entity_poly.type
_entity_poly.pdbx_seq_one_letter_code
_entity_poly.pdbx_strand_id
1 'polypeptide(L)'
;MNYAPVCGERGQSRKTFGNACQARADGYRIVGNGQCSSRPGQGSGPGAGWGGERPGRPPQQGNRPGRPSAGACTREYMPVCARRGNDRQTFSNRCEAERSGYRITGGGQCR
;
A
#
# COMPACT_ATOMS: atom_id res chain seq x y z
N MET A 1 25.36 25.36 9.37
CA MET A 1 24.10 24.73 9.81
C MET A 1 24.16 23.25 9.46
N ASN A 2 24.29 22.37 10.44
CA ASN A 2 24.36 20.93 10.19
C ASN A 2 22.95 20.34 10.21
N TYR A 3 22.51 19.73 9.11
CA TYR A 3 21.23 19.03 9.04
C TYR A 3 21.43 17.61 9.54
N ALA A 4 20.93 17.33 10.74
CA ALA A 4 21.07 16.06 11.43
C ALA A 4 19.73 15.77 12.12
N PRO A 5 18.75 15.20 11.40
CA PRO A 5 17.38 15.10 11.89
C PRO A 5 17.30 14.33 13.21
N VAL A 6 16.50 14.82 14.14
CA VAL A 6 16.28 14.16 15.44
C VAL A 6 14.80 14.13 15.81
N CYS A 7 14.44 13.12 16.60
CA CYS A 7 13.11 12.97 17.14
C CYS A 7 13.08 13.59 18.53
N GLY A 8 12.36 14.70 18.66
CA GLY A 8 12.09 15.36 19.93
C GLY A 8 10.73 14.95 20.48
N GLU A 9 10.64 14.73 21.78
CA GLU A 9 9.41 14.48 22.51
C GLU A 9 9.19 15.57 23.57
N ARG A 10 7.94 16.03 23.67
CA ARG A 10 7.49 16.98 24.69
C ARG A 10 6.10 16.56 25.16
N GLY A 11 6.03 16.00 26.37
CA GLY A 11 4.79 15.44 26.92
C GLY A 11 4.31 14.25 26.09
N GLN A 12 3.11 14.34 25.52
CA GLN A 12 2.53 13.31 24.64
C GLN A 12 2.82 13.54 23.15
N SER A 13 3.49 14.65 22.81
CA SER A 13 3.74 15.07 21.42
C SER A 13 5.18 14.74 20.99
N ARG A 14 5.33 14.05 19.86
CA ARG A 14 6.63 13.78 19.22
C ARG A 14 6.73 14.56 17.91
N LYS A 15 7.84 15.26 17.71
CA LYS A 15 8.09 16.09 16.53
C LYS A 15 9.52 15.90 16.01
N THR A 16 9.63 15.87 14.69
CA THR A 16 10.92 15.81 13.99
C THR A 16 11.50 17.21 13.86
N PHE A 17 12.78 17.35 14.21
CA PHE A 17 13.55 18.58 14.04
C PHE A 17 14.69 18.36 13.05
N GLY A 18 15.06 19.41 12.30
CA GLY A 18 16.16 19.34 11.33
C GLY A 18 17.54 19.17 11.97
N ASN A 19 17.69 19.53 13.25
CA ASN A 19 18.87 19.26 14.06
C ASN A 19 18.56 19.30 15.57
N ALA A 20 19.50 18.78 16.36
CA ALA A 20 19.40 18.73 17.81
C ALA A 20 19.40 20.11 18.49
N CYS A 21 20.02 21.13 17.87
CA CYS A 21 19.98 22.49 18.39
C CYS A 21 18.56 23.05 18.32
N GLN A 22 17.89 22.89 17.18
CA GLN A 22 16.52 23.31 16.95
C GLN A 22 15.52 22.59 17.88
N ALA A 23 15.70 21.29 18.11
CA ALA A 23 14.86 20.53 19.05
C ALA A 23 14.95 21.08 20.49
N ARG A 24 16.17 21.37 20.95
CA ARG A 24 16.42 21.90 22.29
C ARG A 24 15.91 23.33 22.45
N ALA A 25 16.08 24.17 21.42
CA ALA A 25 15.56 25.54 21.42
C ALA A 25 14.03 25.60 21.56
N ASP A 26 13.31 24.62 21.00
CA ASP A 26 11.84 24.52 21.08
C ASP A 26 11.35 23.80 22.37
N GLY A 27 12.28 23.37 23.23
CA GLY A 27 12.00 22.71 24.52
C GLY A 27 11.67 21.22 24.42
N TYR A 28 12.11 20.53 23.35
CA TYR A 28 11.89 19.10 23.17
C TYR A 28 13.07 18.28 23.69
N ARG A 29 12.76 17.16 24.35
CA ARG A 29 13.76 16.17 24.74
C ARG A 29 14.04 15.24 23.57
N ILE A 30 15.29 15.06 23.20
CA ILE A 30 15.65 14.16 22.09
C ILE A 30 15.53 12.71 22.57
N VAL A 31 14.64 11.95 21.95
CA VAL A 31 14.37 10.53 22.26
C VAL A 31 14.94 9.58 21.21
N GLY A 32 15.33 10.10 20.04
CA GLY A 32 15.94 9.30 18.99
C GLY A 32 16.70 10.13 17.96
N ASN A 33 17.71 9.51 17.35
CA ASN A 33 18.43 10.02 16.18
C ASN A 33 17.62 9.70 14.92
N GLY A 34 17.41 10.69 14.05
CA GLY A 34 16.53 10.58 12.89
C GLY A 34 15.14 11.15 13.13
N GLN A 35 14.29 11.12 12.11
CA GLN A 35 12.92 11.64 12.22
C GLN A 35 12.09 10.77 13.18
N CYS A 36 11.18 11.39 13.91
CA CYS A 36 10.17 10.61 14.63
C CYS A 36 9.41 9.74 13.63
N SER A 37 9.12 8.50 14.00
CA SER A 37 8.25 7.58 13.24
C SER A 37 6.80 8.07 13.26
N SER A 38 6.57 9.26 12.73
CA SER A 38 5.28 9.68 12.24
C SER A 38 4.99 8.73 11.09
N ARG A 39 3.84 8.04 11.15
CA ARG A 39 3.23 7.47 9.96
C ARG A 39 3.37 8.49 8.81
N PRO A 40 3.82 8.07 7.62
CA PRO A 40 4.07 9.00 6.52
C PRO A 40 2.78 9.76 6.23
N GLY A 41 2.73 11.06 6.53
CA GLY A 41 1.52 11.85 6.28
C GLY A 41 1.35 13.18 7.00
N GLN A 42 2.19 13.57 7.96
CA GLN A 42 2.06 14.89 8.62
C GLN A 42 3.42 15.59 8.71
N GLY A 43 3.82 16.21 7.60
CA GLY A 43 4.88 17.21 7.54
C GLY A 43 4.28 18.52 7.07
N SER A 44 4.14 19.48 7.99
CA SER A 44 3.82 20.87 7.67
C SER A 44 5.01 21.51 6.97
N GLY A 45 4.97 21.56 5.64
CA GLY A 45 5.89 22.32 4.80
C GLY A 45 5.19 22.75 3.52
N PRO A 46 5.21 24.03 3.13
CA PRO A 46 4.69 24.43 1.83
C PRO A 46 5.72 24.02 0.77
N GLY A 47 5.46 22.91 0.09
CA GLY A 47 6.13 22.57 -1.16
C GLY A 47 7.44 21.79 -1.03
N ALA A 48 7.33 20.47 -0.89
CA ALA A 48 8.29 19.53 -1.46
C ALA A 48 7.48 18.34 -1.96
N GLY A 49 7.11 18.40 -3.25
CA GLY A 49 6.31 17.38 -3.90
C GLY A 49 7.07 16.05 -3.96
N TRP A 50 6.55 15.06 -3.24
CA TRP A 50 6.70 13.64 -3.54
C TRP A 50 5.38 12.98 -3.18
N GLY A 51 4.68 12.47 -4.19
CA GLY A 51 3.33 11.92 -4.07
C GLY A 51 3.25 10.83 -2.99
N GLY A 52 2.51 11.12 -1.93
CA GLY A 52 2.18 10.13 -0.91
C GLY A 52 1.04 9.25 -1.39
N GLU A 53 1.37 8.10 -1.96
CA GLU A 53 0.45 6.99 -2.13
C GLU A 53 -0.27 6.73 -0.80
N ARG A 54 -1.60 6.85 -0.81
CA ARG A 54 -2.43 6.18 0.22
C ARG A 54 -2.15 4.67 0.08
N PRO A 55 -1.70 3.92 1.09
CA PRO A 55 -1.90 2.48 1.12
C PRO A 55 -3.37 2.21 1.45
N GLY A 56 -4.23 2.58 0.51
CA GLY A 56 -5.68 2.63 0.65
C GLY A 56 -6.30 2.43 -0.72
N ARG A 57 -6.19 1.20 -1.20
CA ARG A 57 -6.67 0.66 -2.48
C ARG A 57 -5.81 1.10 -3.67
N PRO A 58 -5.08 0.18 -4.34
CA PRO A 58 -4.42 0.51 -5.59
C PRO A 58 -5.48 0.99 -6.57
N PRO A 59 -5.32 2.17 -7.21
CA PRO A 59 -6.06 2.46 -8.42
C PRO A 59 -5.73 1.35 -9.39
N GLN A 60 -6.76 0.86 -10.05
CA GLN A 60 -6.70 -0.25 -10.99
C GLN A 60 -5.91 0.21 -12.22
N GLN A 61 -4.59 0.35 -12.06
CA GLN A 61 -3.67 0.66 -13.14
C GLN A 61 -3.61 -0.61 -13.97
N GLY A 62 -4.38 -0.57 -15.06
CA GLY A 62 -4.52 -1.61 -16.05
C GLY A 62 -3.24 -1.83 -16.84
N ASN A 63 -2.20 -2.34 -16.18
CA ASN A 63 -1.07 -3.04 -16.78
C ASN A 63 -0.56 -4.04 -15.75
N ARG A 64 -1.34 -5.10 -15.55
CA ARG A 64 -0.88 -6.30 -14.88
C ARG A 64 -0.25 -7.18 -15.98
N PRO A 65 1.09 -7.36 -16.03
CA PRO A 65 1.69 -8.33 -16.93
C PRO A 65 1.16 -9.70 -16.51
N GLY A 66 0.25 -10.24 -17.31
CA GLY A 66 -0.58 -11.38 -16.94
C GLY A 66 -2.04 -11.26 -17.36
N ARG A 67 -2.49 -10.11 -17.91
CA ARG A 67 -3.67 -10.12 -18.77
C ARG A 67 -3.23 -10.68 -20.12
N PRO A 68 -3.57 -11.92 -20.52
CA PRO A 68 -3.47 -12.30 -21.91
C PRO A 68 -4.32 -11.31 -22.69
N SER A 69 -3.64 -10.42 -23.42
CA SER A 69 -4.21 -9.48 -24.35
C SER A 69 -5.09 -10.24 -25.30
N ALA A 70 -6.42 -10.17 -25.13
CA ALA A 70 -7.40 -10.65 -26.10
C ALA A 70 -7.14 -12.06 -26.68
N GLY A 71 -6.53 -12.97 -25.91
CA GLY A 71 -6.40 -14.37 -26.28
C GLY A 71 -7.62 -15.11 -25.77
N ALA A 72 -8.33 -15.85 -26.63
CA ALA A 72 -9.35 -16.77 -26.17
C ALA A 72 -8.78 -17.68 -25.08
N CYS A 73 -9.53 -17.92 -24.01
CA CYS A 73 -9.12 -18.88 -22.99
C CYS A 73 -8.94 -20.24 -23.67
N THR A 74 -7.88 -20.96 -23.31
CA THR A 74 -7.69 -22.34 -23.73
C THR A 74 -8.90 -23.17 -23.29
N ARG A 75 -9.26 -24.21 -24.07
CA ARG A 75 -10.31 -25.17 -23.68
C ARG A 75 -9.84 -26.16 -22.61
N GLU A 76 -8.78 -25.81 -21.91
CA GLU A 76 -8.25 -26.61 -20.82
C GLU A 76 -9.24 -26.57 -19.66
N TYR A 77 -9.57 -27.75 -19.13
CA TYR A 77 -10.46 -27.89 -17.98
C TYR A 77 -9.62 -28.04 -16.71
N MET A 78 -9.44 -26.92 -16.00
CA MET A 78 -8.78 -26.84 -14.69
C MET A 78 -9.70 -26.06 -13.73
N PRO A 79 -10.68 -26.72 -13.11
CA PRO A 79 -11.73 -26.02 -12.39
C PRO A 79 -11.16 -25.20 -11.24
N VAL A 80 -11.65 -23.97 -11.08
CA VAL A 80 -11.24 -23.08 -9.99
C VAL A 80 -12.46 -22.48 -9.30
N CYS A 81 -12.37 -22.35 -7.98
CA CYS A 81 -13.38 -21.69 -7.18
C CYS A 81 -13.03 -20.22 -7.11
N ALA A 82 -13.87 -19.39 -7.69
CA ALA A 82 -13.69 -17.95 -7.70
C ALA A 82 -14.88 -17.26 -7.05
N ARG A 83 -14.63 -16.11 -6.43
CA ARG A 83 -15.66 -15.33 -5.73
C ARG A 83 -15.69 -13.89 -6.20
N ARG A 84 -16.88 -13.33 -6.22
CA ARG A 84 -17.14 -11.92 -6.54
C ARG A 84 -18.10 -11.36 -5.49
N GLY A 85 -17.57 -10.61 -4.54
CA GLY A 85 -18.36 -10.17 -3.39
C GLY A 85 -18.82 -11.36 -2.55
N ASN A 86 -20.14 -11.56 -2.48
CA ASN A 86 -20.78 -12.67 -1.76
C ASN A 86 -21.04 -13.90 -2.64
N ASP A 87 -20.92 -13.77 -3.96
CA ASP A 87 -21.15 -14.86 -4.90
C ASP A 87 -19.89 -15.72 -5.06
N ARG A 88 -20.07 -17.04 -5.01
CA ARG A 88 -19.04 -18.04 -5.27
C ARG A 88 -19.47 -18.88 -6.46
N GLN A 89 -18.59 -19.02 -7.44
CA GLN A 89 -18.87 -19.78 -8.64
C GLN A 89 -17.63 -20.54 -9.09
N THR A 90 -17.87 -21.76 -9.58
CA THR A 90 -16.85 -22.60 -10.17
C THR A 90 -16.71 -22.24 -11.64
N PHE A 91 -15.48 -21.98 -12.08
CA PHE A 91 -15.15 -21.75 -13.48
C PHE A 91 -14.38 -22.93 -14.05
N SER A 92 -14.54 -23.21 -15.34
CA SER A 92 -13.86 -24.33 -16.00
C SER A 92 -12.35 -24.18 -16.03
N ASN A 93 -11.84 -22.93 -16.06
CA ASN A 93 -10.43 -22.62 -15.85
C ASN A 93 -10.19 -21.23 -15.27
N ARG A 94 -8.95 -21.00 -14.82
CA ARG A 94 -8.46 -19.71 -14.29
C ARG A 94 -8.70 -18.55 -15.27
N CYS A 95 -8.48 -18.78 -16.56
CA CYS A 95 -8.68 -17.75 -17.57
C CYS A 95 -10.15 -17.30 -17.63
N GLU A 96 -11.11 -18.23 -17.60
CA GLU A 96 -12.54 -17.90 -17.59
C GLU A 96 -12.97 -17.15 -16.32
N ALA A 97 -12.41 -17.53 -15.16
CA ALA A 97 -12.66 -16.84 -13.90
C ALA A 97 -12.14 -15.40 -13.93
N GLU A 98 -10.89 -15.20 -14.37
CA GLU A 98 -10.27 -13.88 -14.45
C GLU A 98 -10.95 -13.01 -15.53
N ARG A 99 -11.36 -13.59 -16.66
CA ARG A 99 -12.11 -12.90 -17.73
C ARG A 99 -13.49 -12.45 -17.26
N SER A 100 -14.15 -13.26 -16.44
CA SER A 100 -15.44 -12.92 -15.81
C SER A 100 -15.30 -11.92 -14.65
N GLY A 101 -14.06 -11.54 -14.29
CA GLY A 101 -13.78 -10.61 -13.20
C GLY A 101 -13.98 -11.21 -11.81
N TYR A 102 -13.91 -12.54 -11.68
CA TYR A 102 -13.96 -13.24 -10.41
C TYR A 102 -12.56 -13.40 -9.82
N ARG A 103 -12.47 -13.38 -8.50
CA ARG A 103 -11.21 -13.58 -7.78
C ARG A 103 -11.09 -15.02 -7.33
N ILE A 104 -10.09 -15.73 -7.87
CA ILE A 104 -9.82 -17.12 -7.52
C ILE A 104 -9.47 -17.21 -6.03
N THR A 105 -10.18 -18.08 -5.32
CA THR A 105 -10.05 -18.30 -3.88
C THR A 105 -9.46 -19.68 -3.57
N GLY A 106 -9.61 -20.65 -4.48
CA GLY A 106 -8.99 -21.98 -4.36
C GLY A 106 -8.94 -22.70 -5.70
N GLY A 107 -8.01 -23.65 -5.81
CA GLY A 107 -7.97 -24.61 -6.92
C GLY A 107 -9.02 -25.70 -6.73
N GLY A 108 -9.77 -26.06 -7.77
CA GLY A 108 -10.89 -26.99 -7.73
C GLY A 108 -12.26 -26.31 -7.68
N GLN A 109 -13.35 -27.09 -7.71
CA GLN A 109 -14.71 -26.56 -7.63
C GLN A 109 -15.02 -25.99 -6.23
N CYS A 110 -15.92 -25.00 -6.17
CA CYS A 110 -16.46 -24.54 -4.89
C CYS A 110 -17.26 -25.68 -4.23
N ARG A 111 -17.04 -25.86 -2.92
CA ARG A 111 -17.79 -26.77 -2.04
C ARG A 111 -18.55 -25.95 -0.99
#